data_AF-A0A7J4SQ47-F1
#
_entry.id   AF-A0A7J4SQ47-F1
#
_cell.length_a   1.000
_cell.length_b   1.000
_cell.length_c   1.000
_cell.angle_alpha   90.00
_cell.angle_beta   90.00
_cell.angle_gamma   90.00
#
_symmetry.space_group_name_H-M   'P 1'
#
loop_
_entity.id
_entity.type
_entity.pdbx_description
1 polymer ?
#
loop_
_entity_poly.entity_id
_entity_poly.type
_entity_poly.pdbx_seq_one_letter_code
_entity_poly.pdbx_strand_id
1 'polypeptide(L)'
;MIPGGRSISKDVLRAMTRETTGLGVVETLAKRSTGFDSEGLTEAIEASEGGSLDPVIQLLAKKRDALLYSMSHRSPVSVLPVVHYIESKTHEVQNLRLLVRGKAAGLSNEVIEEHMR
;
A
#
# COMPACT_ATOMS: atom_id res chain seq x y z
N MET A 1 6.97 -17.77 5.10
CA MET A 1 7.66 -16.59 4.52
C MET A 1 7.65 -16.72 3.02
N ILE A 2 7.25 -15.67 2.30
CA ILE A 2 7.11 -15.71 0.83
C ILE A 2 8.50 -15.52 0.18
N PRO A 3 8.99 -16.44 -0.66
CA PRO A 3 10.26 -16.29 -1.37
C PRO A 3 10.16 -15.26 -2.50
N GLY A 4 11.28 -14.70 -2.95
CA GLY A 4 11.35 -13.77 -4.09
C GLY A 4 11.25 -12.29 -3.76
N GLY A 5 11.11 -11.92 -2.48
CA GLY A 5 11.18 -10.53 -2.03
C GLY A 5 12.58 -9.93 -2.12
N ARG A 6 12.67 -8.67 -2.55
CA ARG A 6 13.94 -7.90 -2.63
C ARG A 6 14.15 -6.99 -1.43
N SER A 7 13.12 -6.23 -1.05
CA SER A 7 13.25 -5.11 -0.10
C SER A 7 13.26 -5.55 1.37
N ILE A 8 12.62 -6.69 1.69
CA ILE A 8 12.54 -7.21 3.06
C ILE A 8 13.10 -8.63 3.09
N SER A 9 14.19 -8.82 3.84
CA SER A 9 14.83 -10.13 4.00
C SER A 9 14.10 -10.98 5.05
N LYS A 10 14.41 -12.28 5.07
CA LYS A 10 13.80 -13.20 6.04
C LYS A 10 14.13 -12.83 7.48
N ASP A 11 15.32 -12.30 7.73
CA ASP A 11 15.76 -11.94 9.06
C ASP A 11 15.12 -10.65 9.57
N VAL A 12 14.72 -9.75 8.67
CA VAL A 12 13.98 -8.54 9.01
C VAL A 12 12.56 -8.89 9.44
N LEU A 13 11.84 -9.71 8.66
CA LEU A 13 10.49 -10.16 9.04
C LEU A 13 10.49 -10.92 10.38
N ARG A 14 11.52 -11.75 10.64
CA ARG A 14 11.67 -12.42 11.95
C ARG A 14 11.92 -11.46 13.11
N ALA A 15 12.56 -10.33 12.86
CA ALA A 15 12.72 -9.31 13.89
C ALA A 15 11.42 -8.54 14.12
N MET A 16 10.71 -8.18 13.04
CA MET A 16 9.41 -7.51 13.14
C MET A 16 8.39 -8.32 13.95
N THR A 17 8.37 -9.66 13.83
CA THR A 17 7.45 -10.50 14.62
C THR A 17 7.74 -10.52 16.12
N ARG A 18 8.92 -10.05 16.56
CA ARG A 18 9.30 -9.98 17.97
C ARG A 18 8.87 -8.66 18.61
N GLU A 19 8.61 -7.64 17.81
CA GLU A 19 8.18 -6.34 18.28
C GLU A 19 6.70 -6.39 18.69
N THR A 20 6.36 -5.70 19.78
CA THR A 20 5.00 -5.64 20.34
C THR A 20 4.27 -4.36 19.96
N THR A 21 5.00 -3.33 19.50
CA THR A 21 4.47 -2.02 19.13
C THR A 21 4.62 -1.80 17.62
N GLY A 22 3.60 -1.23 16.97
CA GLY A 22 3.63 -0.90 15.54
C GLY A 22 4.80 0.03 15.16
N LEU A 23 5.11 1.02 16.01
CA LEU A 23 6.26 1.90 15.81
C LEU A 23 7.61 1.14 15.86
N GLY A 24 7.74 0.15 16.75
CA GLY A 24 8.94 -0.71 16.81
C GLY A 24 9.11 -1.56 15.54
N VAL A 25 8.01 -1.97 14.93
CA VAL A 25 8.01 -2.66 13.64
C VAL A 25 8.54 -1.74 12.51
N VAL A 26 8.16 -0.46 12.52
CA VAL A 26 8.66 0.52 11.52
C VAL A 26 10.13 0.85 11.75
N GLU A 27 10.54 1.01 13.00
CA GLU A 27 11.92 1.29 13.33
C GLU A 27 12.86 0.14 12.93
N THR A 28 12.46 -1.10 13.19
CA THR A 28 13.21 -2.29 12.78
C THR A 28 13.26 -2.44 11.26
N LEU A 29 12.18 -2.08 10.55
CA LEU A 29 12.16 -1.99 9.09
C LEU A 29 13.13 -0.92 8.57
N ALA A 30 13.02 0.31 9.07
CA ALA A 30 13.84 1.44 8.62
C ALA A 30 15.35 1.18 8.81
N LYS A 31 15.72 0.54 9.93
CA LYS A 31 17.12 0.21 10.22
C LYS A 31 17.71 -0.88 9.34
N ARG A 32 16.88 -1.83 8.86
CA ARG A 32 17.34 -3.07 8.23
C ARG A 32 16.92 -3.25 6.77
N SER A 33 16.10 -2.35 6.24
CA SER A 33 15.64 -2.36 4.84
C SER A 33 15.97 -1.03 4.16
N THR A 34 16.46 -1.11 2.92
CA THR A 34 16.84 0.07 2.15
C THR A 34 15.67 0.54 1.29
N GLY A 35 15.39 1.85 1.30
CA GLY A 35 14.39 2.47 0.44
C GLY A 35 12.94 2.37 0.92
N PHE A 36 12.71 2.08 2.21
CA PHE A 36 11.39 2.23 2.83
C PHE A 36 11.16 3.66 3.28
N ASP A 37 9.94 4.15 3.02
CA ASP A 37 9.45 5.42 3.53
C ASP A 37 9.09 5.26 5.01
N SER A 38 10.04 5.54 5.89
CA SER A 38 9.84 5.42 7.33
C SER A 38 8.86 6.46 7.87
N GLU A 39 8.85 7.67 7.30
CA GLU A 39 8.03 8.79 7.74
C GLU A 39 6.55 8.58 7.40
N GLY A 40 6.25 8.22 6.14
CA GLY A 40 4.88 7.91 5.75
C GLY A 40 4.32 6.70 6.51
N LEU A 41 5.17 5.73 6.84
CA LEU A 41 4.75 4.54 7.59
C LEU A 41 4.52 4.84 9.08
N THR A 42 5.29 5.74 9.69
CA THR A 42 5.00 6.21 11.06
C THR A 42 3.67 6.95 11.11
N GLU A 43 3.42 7.88 10.17
CA GLU A 43 2.15 8.62 10.10
C GLU A 43 0.96 7.66 9.91
N ALA A 44 1.11 6.68 9.02
CA ALA A 44 0.06 5.69 8.76
C ALA A 44 -0.23 4.78 9.97
N ILE A 45 0.77 4.50 10.81
CA ILE A 45 0.58 3.73 12.04
C ILE A 45 -0.08 4.55 13.12
N GLU A 46 0.29 5.83 13.26
CA GLU A 46 -0.39 6.74 14.19
C GLU A 46 -1.86 6.94 13.80
N ALA A 47 -2.15 7.10 12.50
CA ALA A 47 -3.53 7.13 12.00
C ALA A 47 -4.29 5.80 12.20
N SER A 48 -3.56 4.69 12.35
CA SER A 48 -4.09 3.35 12.57
C SER A 48 -4.42 3.06 14.04
N GLU A 49 -4.18 3.98 14.98
CA GLU A 49 -4.51 3.82 16.41
C GLU A 49 -6.00 3.53 16.66
N GLY A 50 -6.88 3.82 15.69
CA GLY A 50 -8.30 3.44 15.69
C GLY A 50 -8.59 1.94 15.46
N GLY A 51 -7.56 1.08 15.38
CA GLY A 51 -7.69 -0.37 15.28
C GLY A 51 -7.76 -0.93 13.85
N SER A 52 -7.82 -0.06 12.82
CA SER A 52 -7.74 -0.48 11.42
C SER A 52 -6.37 -0.15 10.82
N LEU A 53 -5.79 -1.12 10.11
CA LEU A 53 -4.55 -0.95 9.33
C LEU A 53 -4.79 -0.32 7.95
N ASP A 54 -6.00 0.17 7.66
CA ASP A 54 -6.35 0.76 6.38
C ASP A 54 -5.39 1.88 5.92
N PRO A 55 -4.95 2.82 6.79
CA PRO A 55 -4.00 3.85 6.37
C PRO A 55 -2.66 3.28 5.89
N VAL A 56 -2.17 2.22 6.55
CA VAL A 56 -0.94 1.52 6.17
C VAL A 56 -1.11 0.83 4.81
N ILE A 57 -2.26 0.19 4.60
CA ILE A 57 -2.57 -0.47 3.33
C ILE A 57 -2.67 0.55 2.19
N GLN A 58 -3.34 1.68 2.42
CA GLN A 58 -3.47 2.78 1.44
C GLN A 58 -2.11 3.36 1.07
N LEU A 59 -1.23 3.60 2.05
CA LEU A 59 0.12 4.08 1.80
C LEU A 59 0.92 3.11 0.91
N LEU A 60 0.92 1.82 1.25
CA LEU A 60 1.65 0.80 0.49
C LEU A 60 1.10 0.64 -0.94
N ALA A 61 -0.23 0.72 -1.10
CA ALA A 61 -0.87 0.71 -2.42
C ALA A 61 -0.41 1.92 -3.25
N LYS A 62 -0.48 3.14 -2.70
CA LYS A 62 -0.05 4.38 -3.36
C LYS A 62 1.41 4.32 -3.81
N LYS A 63 2.31 3.79 -2.98
CA LYS A 63 3.73 3.61 -3.32
C LYS A 63 3.92 2.59 -4.45
N ARG A 64 3.16 1.49 -4.45
CA ARG A 64 3.19 0.50 -5.53
C ARG A 64 2.70 1.11 -6.85
N ASP A 65 1.65 1.90 -6.82
CA ASP A 65 1.07 2.48 -8.04
C ASP A 65 2.03 3.53 -8.64
N ALA A 66 2.64 4.36 -7.79
CA ALA A 66 3.71 5.28 -8.21
C ALA A 66 4.92 4.55 -8.82
N LEU A 67 5.30 3.40 -8.25
CA LEU A 67 6.37 2.55 -8.79
C LEU A 67 6.00 2.01 -10.18
N LEU A 68 4.82 1.40 -10.33
CA LEU A 68 4.35 0.85 -11.59
C LEU A 68 4.22 1.93 -12.68
N TYR A 69 3.69 3.09 -12.32
CA TYR A 69 3.63 4.25 -13.20
C TYR A 69 5.02 4.65 -13.69
N SER A 70 5.98 4.83 -12.77
CA SER A 70 7.35 5.22 -13.13
C SER A 70 8.06 4.19 -14.03
N MET A 71 7.83 2.90 -13.78
CA MET A 71 8.39 1.81 -14.57
C MET A 71 7.81 1.75 -15.98
N SER A 72 6.48 1.92 -16.11
CA SER A 72 5.78 1.99 -17.39
C SER A 72 6.34 3.11 -18.27
N HIS A 73 6.56 4.30 -17.68
CA HIS A 73 7.04 5.46 -18.43
C HIS A 73 8.52 5.35 -18.84
N ARG A 74 9.35 4.70 -18.02
CA ARG A 74 10.77 4.51 -18.33
C ARG A 74 11.00 3.47 -19.43
N SER A 75 10.08 2.52 -19.60
CA SER A 75 10.23 1.42 -20.55
C SER A 75 8.94 1.18 -21.33
N PRO A 76 8.55 2.13 -22.21
CA PRO A 76 7.25 2.11 -22.89
C PRO A 76 7.11 0.97 -23.91
N VAL A 77 8.22 0.47 -24.47
CA VAL A 77 8.23 -0.70 -25.36
C VAL A 77 8.67 -1.92 -24.56
N SER A 78 7.85 -2.34 -23.60
CA SER A 78 8.08 -3.51 -22.75
C SER A 78 6.76 -4.09 -22.23
N VAL A 79 6.83 -5.11 -21.37
CA VAL A 79 5.65 -5.63 -20.65
C VAL A 79 5.18 -4.70 -19.53
N LEU A 80 6.01 -3.76 -19.07
CA LEU A 80 5.72 -2.94 -17.89
C LEU A 80 4.49 -2.04 -18.04
N PRO A 81 4.22 -1.40 -19.19
CA PRO A 81 2.96 -0.68 -19.41
C PRO A 81 1.72 -1.57 -19.35
N VAL A 82 1.82 -2.83 -19.78
CA VAL A 82 0.71 -3.79 -19.70
C VAL A 82 0.44 -4.15 -18.24
N VAL A 83 1.48 -4.40 -17.45
CA VAL A 83 1.35 -4.66 -16.00
C VAL A 83 0.73 -3.47 -15.28
N HIS A 84 1.22 -2.26 -15.56
CA HIS A 84 0.66 -1.03 -15.01
C HIS A 84 -0.82 -0.88 -15.40
N TYR A 85 -1.17 -1.09 -16.67
CA TYR A 85 -2.56 -1.04 -17.14
C TYR A 85 -3.47 -2.03 -16.40
N ILE A 86 -3.04 -3.28 -16.21
CA ILE A 86 -3.83 -4.30 -15.52
C ILE A 86 -4.11 -3.89 -14.07
N GLU A 87 -3.11 -3.38 -13.36
CA GLU A 87 -3.28 -2.89 -11.99
C GLU A 87 -4.21 -1.67 -11.94
N SER A 88 -3.99 -0.67 -12.79
CA SER A 88 -4.87 0.51 -12.88
C SER A 88 -6.31 0.13 -13.19
N LYS A 89 -6.54 -0.81 -14.12
CA LYS A 89 -7.89 -1.28 -14.44
C LYS A 89 -8.53 -2.08 -13.31
N THR A 90 -7.73 -2.82 -12.55
CA THR A 90 -8.23 -3.54 -11.38
C THR A 90 -8.73 -2.56 -10.32
N HIS A 91 -8.00 -1.47 -10.06
CA HIS A 91 -8.41 -0.44 -9.10
C HIS A 91 -9.63 0.35 -9.61
N GLU A 92 -9.67 0.70 -10.89
CA GLU A 92 -10.82 1.37 -11.48
C GLU A 92 -12.10 0.57 -11.27
N VAL A 93 -12.08 -0.74 -11.56
CA VAL A 93 -13.24 -1.62 -11.36
C VAL A 93 -13.61 -1.74 -9.88
N GLN A 94 -12.62 -1.77 -8.97
CA GLN A 94 -12.86 -1.78 -7.52
C GLN A 94 -13.52 -0.48 -7.04
N ASN A 95 -13.02 0.67 -7.48
CA ASN A 95 -13.57 1.98 -7.15
C ASN A 95 -14.98 2.15 -7.69
N LEU A 96 -15.24 1.76 -8.94
CA LEU A 96 -16.60 1.77 -9.52
C LEU A 96 -17.56 0.90 -8.70
N ARG A 97 -17.11 -0.29 -8.28
CA ARG A 97 -17.90 -1.18 -7.42
C ARG A 97 -18.18 -0.55 -6.05
N LEU A 98 -17.18 0.09 -5.44
CA LEU A 98 -17.30 0.75 -4.15
C LEU A 98 -18.27 1.93 -4.24
N LEU A 99 -18.15 2.76 -5.29
CA LEU A 99 -19.07 3.85 -5.58
C LEU A 99 -20.51 3.38 -5.69
N VAL A 100 -20.77 2.41 -6.57
CA VAL A 100 -22.14 1.91 -6.81
C VAL A 100 -22.75 1.34 -5.53
N ARG A 101 -21.98 0.56 -4.76
CA ARG A 101 -22.45 -0.01 -3.50
C ARG A 101 -22.68 1.04 -2.41
N GLY A 102 -21.74 1.97 -2.26
CA GLY A 102 -21.87 3.05 -1.28
C GLY A 102 -23.09 3.93 -1.56
N LYS A 103 -23.30 4.28 -2.83
CA LYS A 103 -24.50 5.00 -3.28
C LYS A 103 -25.78 4.21 -3.02
N ALA A 104 -25.81 2.93 -3.34
CA ALA A 104 -26.96 2.06 -3.10
C ALA A 104 -27.27 1.89 -1.60
N ALA A 105 -26.25 1.97 -0.73
CA ALA A 105 -26.38 1.93 0.72
C ALA A 105 -26.72 3.30 1.35
N GLY A 106 -26.82 4.37 0.55
CA GLY A 106 -27.12 5.71 1.05
C GLY A 106 -25.96 6.40 1.77
N LEU A 107 -24.72 5.95 1.56
CA LEU A 107 -23.54 6.61 2.12
C LEU A 107 -23.32 7.99 1.49
N SER A 108 -22.75 8.92 2.26
CA SER A 108 -22.36 10.22 1.75
C SER A 108 -21.19 10.11 0.79
N ASN A 109 -20.98 11.15 -0.04
CA ASN A 109 -19.87 11.14 -1.00
C ASN A 109 -18.52 11.12 -0.30
N GLU A 110 -18.42 11.85 0.81
CA GLU A 110 -17.20 12.00 1.60
C GLU A 110 -16.74 10.64 2.14
N VAL A 111 -17.68 9.84 2.69
CA VAL A 111 -17.37 8.49 3.20
C VAL A 111 -16.94 7.55 2.06
N ILE A 112 -17.56 7.66 0.89
CA ILE A 112 -17.22 6.83 -0.27
C ILE A 112 -15.82 7.20 -0.79
N GLU A 113 -15.52 8.49 -0.92
CA GLU A 113 -14.25 9.01 -1.41
C GLU A 113 -13.08 8.65 -0.49
N GLU A 114 -13.27 8.68 0.84
CA GLU A 114 -12.26 8.26 1.83
C GLU A 114 -11.78 6.80 1.63
N HIS A 115 -12.65 5.95 1.09
CA HIS A 115 -12.37 4.52 0.90
C HIS A 115 -11.93 4.17 -0.53
N MET A 116 -11.94 5.13 -1.45
CA MET A 116 -11.38 4.95 -2.80
C MET A 116 -9.85 5.02 -2.76
N ARG A 117 -9.20 4.35 -3.71
CA ARG A 117 -7.73 4.32 -3.86
C ARG A 117 -7.30 4.71 -5.25
#